data_AF-U2EAF8-F1
#
_entry.id   AF-U2EAF8-F1
#
_cell.length_a   1.000
_cell.length_b   1.000
_cell.length_c   1.000
_cell.angle_alpha   90.00
_cell.angle_beta   90.00
_cell.angle_gamma   90.00
#
_symmetry.space_group_name_H-M   'P 1'
#
loop_
_entity.id
_entity.type
_entity.pdbx_description
1 polymer ?
#
loop_
_entity_poly.entity_id
_entity_poly.type
_entity_poly.pdbx_seq_one_letter_code
_entity_poly.pdbx_strand_id
1 'polypeptide(L)'
;MKKFELTMMCVSCKWKITDELKKHGYMNFDIDMDESVLIVEEDVNASKIVKIITNFGYKIEEIDTDFPDFDNMTEEELMILEEQLRNGEL
;
A
#
# COMPACT_ATOMS: atom_id res chain seq x y z
N MET A 1 0.35 6.65 -7.67
CA MET A 1 0.43 6.31 -6.23
C MET A 1 0.49 4.80 -6.11
N LYS A 2 1.32 4.29 -5.20
CA LYS A 2 1.41 2.85 -4.89
C LYS A 2 1.26 2.64 -3.38
N LYS A 3 0.63 1.53 -2.98
CA LYS A 3 0.45 1.15 -1.58
C LYS A 3 1.17 -0.15 -1.29
N PHE A 4 1.67 -0.27 -0.07
CA PHE A 4 2.37 -1.45 0.40
C PHE A 4 1.94 -1.80 1.83
N GLU A 5 1.66 -3.07 2.09
CA GLU A 5 1.40 -3.58 3.43
C GLU A 5 2.72 -3.90 4.13
N LEU A 6 2.89 -3.44 5.37
CA LEU A 6 4.07 -3.70 6.20
C LEU A 6 3.70 -4.62 7.36
N THR A 7 4.31 -5.80 7.43
CA THR A 7 4.05 -6.72 8.55
C THR A 7 4.78 -6.25 9.82
N MET A 8 4.09 -6.29 10.97
CA MET A 8 4.63 -5.93 12.30
C MET A 8 5.17 -4.49 12.37
N MET A 9 4.31 -3.54 12.01
CA MET A 9 4.58 -2.12 12.13
C MET A 9 4.69 -1.70 13.61
N CYS A 10 5.77 -0.97 13.91
CA CYS A 10 6.07 -0.45 15.23
C CYS A 10 6.67 0.96 15.07
N VAL A 11 6.62 1.79 16.12
CA VAL A 11 7.16 3.18 16.06
C VAL A 11 8.62 3.20 15.59
N SER A 12 9.44 2.30 16.12
CA SER A 12 10.85 2.16 15.73
C SER A 12 11.01 1.69 14.28
N CYS A 13 10.08 0.85 13.81
CA CYS A 13 10.04 0.30 12.46
C CYS A 13 9.74 1.43 11.46
N LYS A 14 8.70 2.23 11.73
CA LYS A 14 8.35 3.43 10.96
C LYS A 14 9.54 4.37 10.81
N TRP A 15 10.23 4.69 11.90
CA TRP A 15 11.37 5.61 11.86
C TRP A 15 12.50 5.09 10.97
N LYS A 16 12.84 3.80 11.09
CA LYS A 16 13.90 3.20 10.28
C LYS A 16 13.54 3.11 8.79
N ILE A 17 12.30 2.68 8.49
CA ILE A 17 11.79 2.64 7.11
C ILE A 17 11.82 4.05 6.50
N THR A 18 11.38 5.05 7.25
CA THR A 18 11.41 6.45 6.82
C THR A 18 12.82 6.93 6.49
N ASP A 19 13.78 6.66 7.37
CA ASP A 19 15.18 7.05 7.17
C ASP A 19 15.80 6.34 5.96
N GLU A 20 15.52 5.05 5.80
CA GLU A 20 16.01 4.26 4.67
C GLU A 20 15.44 4.76 3.34
N LEU A 21 14.12 4.96 3.24
CA LEU A 21 13.48 5.49 2.04
C LEU A 21 14.07 6.86 1.64
N LYS A 22 14.29 7.74 2.61
CA LYS A 22 14.93 9.05 2.36
C LYS A 22 16.36 8.94 1.86
N LYS A 23 17.16 7.98 2.38
CA LYS A 23 18.53 7.72 1.87
C LYS A 23 18.54 7.28 0.40
N HIS A 24 17.50 6.57 -0.04
CA HIS A 24 17.32 6.16 -1.43
C HIS A 24 16.63 7.23 -2.30
N GLY A 25 16.36 8.41 -1.75
CA GLY A 25 15.83 9.56 -2.47
C GLY A 25 14.30 9.66 -2.53
N TYR A 26 13.58 8.75 -1.85
CA TYR A 26 12.12 8.83 -1.77
C TYR A 26 11.74 9.87 -0.72
N MET A 27 10.97 10.88 -1.13
CA MET A 27 10.61 12.03 -0.28
C MET A 27 9.10 12.18 -0.10
N ASN A 28 8.31 11.65 -1.04
CA ASN A 28 6.85 11.80 -1.06
C ASN A 28 6.20 10.46 -0.72
N PHE A 29 6.21 10.13 0.57
CA PHE A 29 5.56 8.94 1.11
C PHE A 29 4.97 9.22 2.48
N ASP A 30 3.95 8.45 2.84
CA ASP A 30 3.37 8.40 4.17
C ASP A 30 3.31 6.97 4.69
N ILE A 31 3.33 6.82 6.01
CA ILE A 31 3.24 5.52 6.66
C ILE A 31 2.13 5.58 7.71
N ASP A 32 1.02 4.93 7.38
CA ASP A 32 -0.08 4.67 8.29
C ASP A 32 0.33 3.54 9.26
N MET A 33 0.33 3.83 10.55
CA MET A 33 0.67 2.82 11.57
C MET A 33 -0.53 2.02 12.04
N ASP A 34 -1.75 2.55 11.88
CA ASP A 34 -2.99 1.89 12.30
C ASP A 34 -3.34 0.81 11.27
N GLU A 35 -3.23 1.14 9.99
CA GLU A 35 -3.42 0.20 8.87
C GLU A 35 -2.15 -0.59 8.52
N SER A 36 -0.99 -0.17 9.06
CA SER A 36 0.32 -0.73 8.70
C SER A 36 0.64 -0.61 7.20
N VAL A 37 0.25 0.51 6.58
CA VAL A 37 0.40 0.74 5.14
C VAL A 37 1.43 1.84 4.86
N LEU A 38 2.32 1.58 3.90
CA LEU A 38 3.18 2.59 3.28
C LEU A 38 2.53 3.06 1.97
N ILE A 39 2.29 4.37 1.87
CA ILE A 39 1.73 5.02 0.70
C ILE A 39 2.83 5.83 0.05
N VAL A 40 3.13 5.56 -1.22
CA VAL A 40 4.13 6.30 -1.99
C VAL A 40 3.40 7.08 -3.10
N GLU A 41 3.44 8.41 -3.01
CA GLU A 41 2.67 9.29 -3.89
C GLU A 41 3.32 9.44 -5.28
N GLU A 42 4.63 9.28 -5.35
CA GLU A 42 5.40 9.31 -6.60
C GLU A 42 5.24 8.03 -7.43
N ASP A 43 5.39 8.16 -8.75
CA ASP A 43 5.42 7.01 -9.67
C ASP A 43 6.75 6.27 -9.51
N VAL A 44 6.75 5.30 -8.58
CA VAL A 44 7.94 4.54 -8.20
C VAL A 44 7.86 3.10 -8.69
N ASN A 45 9.04 2.53 -8.93
CA ASN A 45 9.14 1.11 -9.19
C ASN A 45 8.93 0.34 -7.87
N ALA A 46 7.79 -0.34 -7.76
CA ALA A 46 7.43 -1.11 -6.58
C ALA A 46 8.48 -2.14 -6.17
N SER A 47 9.06 -2.84 -7.15
CA SER A 47 10.10 -3.84 -6.89
C SER A 47 11.35 -3.24 -6.22
N LYS A 48 11.63 -1.95 -6.44
CA LYS A 48 12.73 -1.26 -5.74
C LYS A 48 12.38 -1.01 -4.28
N ILE A 49 11.19 -0.48 -4.00
CA ILE A 49 10.68 -0.26 -2.63
C ILE A 49 10.71 -1.58 -1.86
N VAL A 50 10.10 -2.63 -2.43
CA VAL A 50 10.07 -3.96 -1.81
C VAL A 50 11.47 -4.47 -1.51
N LYS A 51 12.42 -4.36 -2.45
CA LYS A 51 13.82 -4.76 -2.24
C LYS A 51 14.52 -3.97 -1.12
N ILE A 52 14.33 -2.66 -1.06
CA ILE A 52 14.96 -1.82 -0.03
C ILE A 52 14.50 -2.27 1.36
N ILE A 53 13.19 -2.42 1.53
CA ILE A 53 12.59 -2.75 2.82
C ILE A 53 12.87 -4.20 3.24
N THR A 54 12.83 -5.15 2.30
CA THR A 54 13.19 -6.55 2.57
C THR A 54 14.67 -6.74 2.91
N ASN A 55 15.58 -6.05 2.21
CA ASN A 55 17.01 -6.04 2.57
C ASN A 55 17.27 -5.49 3.97
N PHE A 56 16.38 -4.62 4.45
CA PHE A 56 16.43 -4.05 5.77
C PHE A 56 15.81 -4.96 6.86
N GLY A 57 15.26 -6.12 6.46
CA GLY A 57 14.75 -7.17 7.34
C GLY A 57 13.24 -7.10 7.62
N TYR A 58 12.51 -6.27 6.88
CA TYR A 58 11.05 -6.11 7.03
C TYR A 58 10.30 -6.85 5.93
N LYS A 59 9.17 -7.45 6.29
CA LYS A 59 8.25 -8.04 5.31
C LYS A 59 7.34 -6.93 4.78
N ILE A 60 7.28 -6.83 3.45
CA ILE A 60 6.47 -5.84 2.74
C ILE A 60 5.87 -6.50 1.50
N GLU A 61 4.62 -6.18 1.20
CA GLU A 61 3.90 -6.67 0.03
C GLU A 61 3.22 -5.49 -0.68
N GLU A 62 3.25 -5.45 -2.01
CA GLU A 62 2.53 -4.43 -2.78
C GLU A 62 1.05 -4.77 -2.75
N ILE A 63 0.22 -3.77 -2.45
CA ILE A 63 -1.24 -3.90 -2.48
C ILE A 63 -1.71 -3.34 -3.81
N ASP A 64 -2.28 -4.19 -4.66
CA ASP A 64 -2.98 -3.74 -5.86
C ASP A 64 -4.27 -3.03 -5.45
N THR A 65 -4.28 -1.71 -5.58
CA THR A 65 -5.45 -0.87 -5.29
C THR A 65 -6.52 -0.92 -6.39
N ASP A 66 -6.30 -1.70 -7.45
CA ASP A 66 -7.24 -1.86 -8.56
C ASP A 66 -8.38 -2.83 -8.23
N PHE A 67 -8.29 -3.56 -7.11
CA PHE A 67 -9.40 -4.36 -6.62
C PHE A 67 -10.22 -3.55 -5.61
N PRO A 68 -11.55 -3.45 -5.81
CA PRO A 68 -12.42 -2.85 -4.82
C PRO A 68 -12.26 -3.61 -3.50
N ASP A 69 -12.03 -2.86 -2.42
CA ASP A 69 -11.93 -3.42 -1.08
C ASP A 69 -13.31 -3.83 -0.58
N PHE A 70 -13.73 -5.04 -0.95
CA PHE A 70 -15.06 -5.58 -0.65
C PHE A 70 -15.40 -5.56 0.83
N ASP A 71 -14.40 -5.62 1.72
CA ASP A 71 -14.61 -5.63 3.17
C ASP A 71 -14.98 -4.23 3.72
N ASN A 72 -14.71 -3.16 2.97
CA ASN A 72 -15.03 -1.77 3.34
C ASN A 72 -16.12 -1.12 2.46
N MET A 73 -16.73 -1.86 1.54
CA MET A 73 -17.81 -1.33 0.71
C MET A 73 -19.13 -1.28 1.48
N THR A 74 -19.86 -0.17 1.33
CA THR A 74 -21.25 -0.07 1.80
C THR A 74 -22.18 -0.98 0.98
N GLU A 75 -23.33 -1.36 1.53
CA GLU A 75 -24.34 -2.17 0.79
C GLU A 75 -24.74 -1.52 -0.54
N GLU A 76 -24.77 -0.19 -0.62
CA GLU A 76 -25.07 0.54 -1.85
C GLU A 76 -23.94 0.40 -2.90
N GLU A 77 -22.68 0.50 -2.48
CA GLU A 77 -21.53 0.32 -3.36
C GLU A 77 -21.41 -1.13 -3.85
N LEU A 78 -21.72 -2.11 -3.00
CA LEU A 78 -21.77 -3.53 -3.39
C LEU A 78 -22.84 -3.79 -4.45
N MET A 79 -24.05 -3.21 -4.30
CA MET A 79 -25.11 -3.36 -5.30
C MET A 79 -24.71 -2.76 -6.67
N ILE A 80 -24.05 -1.60 -6.69
CA ILE A 80 -23.59 -0.97 -7.93
C ILE A 80 -22.54 -1.85 -8.63
N LEU A 81 -21.60 -2.41 -7.86
CA LEU A 81 -20.57 -3.29 -8.39
C LEU A 81 -21.15 -4.60 -8.96
N GLU A 82 -22.13 -5.20 -8.28
CA GLU A 82 -22.83 -6.39 -8.77
C GLU A 82 -23.58 -6.14 -10.08
N GLU A 83 -24.16 -4.96 -10.25
CA GLU A 83 -24.85 -4.56 -11.47
C GLU A 83 -23.86 -4.35 -12.64
N GLN A 84 -22.72 -3.71 -12.39
CA GLN A 84 -21.65 -3.53 -13.38
C GLN A 84 -21.07 -4.88 -13.85
N LEU A 85 -20.84 -5.82 -12.93
CA LEU A 85 -20.40 -7.18 -13.25
C LEU A 85 -21.44 -7.94 -14.08
N ARG A 86 -22.72 -7.78 -13.77
CA ARG A 86 -23.83 -8.37 -14.54
C ARG A 86 -23.91 -7.81 -15.96
N ASN A 87 -23.57 -6.54 -16.13
CA ASN A 87 -23.61 -5.84 -17.42
C ASN A 87 -22.32 -6.01 -18.24
N GLY A 88 -21.25 -6.58 -17.66
CA GLY A 88 -19.97 -6.81 -18.34
C GLY A 88 -19.18 -5.52 -18.60
N GLU A 89 -19.34 -4.52 -17.73
CA GLU A 89 -18.69 -3.21 -17.86
C GLU A 89 -17.33 -3.14 -17.11
N LEU A 90 -16.87 -4.28 -16.57
CA LEU A 90 -15.61 -4.50 -15.86
C LEU A 90 -14.73 -5.54 -16.57
#